data_AF-A0A0B6Z0Q0-F1
#
_entry.id   AF-A0A0B6Z0Q0-F1
#
_cell.length_a   1.000
_cell.length_b   1.000
_cell.length_c   1.000
_cell.angle_alpha   90.00
_cell.angle_beta   90.00
_cell.angle_gamma   90.00
#
_symmetry.space_group_name_H-M   'P 1'
#
loop_
_entity.id
_entity.type
_entity.pdbx_description
1 polymer ?
#
loop_
_entity_poly.entity_id
_entity_poly.type
_entity_poly.pdbx_seq_one_letter_code
_entity_poly.pdbx_strand_id
1 'polypeptide(L)'
;KRVAEVWMDEFAEYIYRRRPHYRNIDPGDLTVQKAFREKLKCKPFRWFMKEVAFDLPKYYPPVEPSPLATGEIRNTASNLCIDTRFKDQNEKFNLQKCTKDGGGGGEQQFEFSWHKDIRPKRRNVCFDASSSAPKSPVILFSCHGMQGNQRFKYNV
;
A
#
# COMPACT_ATOMS: atom_id res chain seq x y z
N LYS A 1 12.74 8.51 13.55
CA LYS A 1 14.15 8.75 13.16
C LYS A 1 15.12 8.17 14.18
N ARG A 2 15.18 8.69 15.42
CA ARG A 2 16.07 8.19 16.50
C ARG A 2 16.13 6.66 16.65
N VAL A 3 14.98 5.99 16.73
CA VAL A 3 14.92 4.52 16.85
C VAL A 3 15.56 3.82 15.64
N ALA A 4 15.24 4.27 14.42
CA ALA A 4 15.79 3.69 13.19
C ALA A 4 17.32 3.82 13.13
N GLU A 5 17.84 5.00 13.47
CA GLU A 5 19.29 5.30 13.50
C GLU A 5 20.07 4.50 14.56
N VAL A 6 19.42 4.11 15.65
CA VAL A 6 20.08 3.36 16.73
C VAL A 6 19.96 1.85 16.51
N TRP A 7 18.83 1.36 16.01
CA TRP A 7 18.48 -0.07 16.09
C TRP A 7 18.28 -0.76 14.76
N MET A 8 17.97 -0.04 13.68
CA MET A 8 17.51 -0.66 12.43
C MET A 8 18.60 -0.88 11.38
N ASP A 9 19.84 -0.47 11.65
CA ASP A 9 20.99 -0.65 10.76
C ASP A 9 20.67 -0.25 9.30
N GLU A 10 21.03 -1.09 8.32
CA GLU A 10 20.75 -0.86 6.91
C GLU A 10 19.24 -0.79 6.58
N PHE A 11 18.37 -1.32 7.45
CA PHE A 11 16.92 -1.34 7.21
C PHE A 11 16.25 0.01 7.45
N ALA A 12 16.93 0.95 8.13
CA ALA A 12 16.45 2.33 8.26
C ALA A 12 16.24 2.99 6.88
N GLU A 13 17.05 2.63 5.89
CA GLU A 13 16.95 3.17 4.53
C GLU A 13 15.62 2.82 3.83
N TYR A 14 15.01 1.66 4.14
CA TYR A 14 13.69 1.33 3.59
C TYR A 14 12.59 2.27 4.09
N ILE A 15 12.70 2.78 5.32
CA ILE A 15 11.79 3.80 5.84
C ILE A 15 12.02 5.12 5.06
N TYR A 16 13.28 5.50 4.84
CA TYR A 16 13.62 6.77 4.18
C TYR A 16 13.27 6.78 2.69
N ARG A 17 13.33 5.64 2.00
CA ARG A 17 12.83 5.53 0.62
C ARG A 17 11.33 5.80 0.53
N ARG A 18 10.53 5.30 1.48
CA ARG A 18 9.07 5.52 1.54
C ARG A 18 8.71 6.92 2.03
N ARG A 19 9.51 7.48 2.94
CA ARG A 19 9.32 8.82 3.52
C ARG A 19 10.60 9.65 3.36
N PRO A 20 10.88 10.19 2.17
CA PRO A 20 12.14 10.90 1.90
C PRO A 20 12.46 12.04 2.85
N HIS A 21 11.43 12.76 3.32
CA HIS A 21 11.57 13.85 4.28
C HIS A 21 12.26 13.44 5.61
N TYR A 22 12.22 12.15 6.00
CA TYR A 22 12.93 11.68 7.20
C TYR A 22 14.45 11.71 7.07
N ARG A 23 15.02 11.83 5.87
CA ARG A 23 16.48 12.01 5.71
C ARG A 23 16.96 13.35 6.28
N ASN A 24 16.12 14.38 6.18
CA ASN A 24 16.46 15.75 6.53
C ASN A 24 16.09 16.11 7.97
N ILE A 25 15.53 15.16 8.73
CA ILE A 25 15.21 15.36 10.14
C ILE A 25 16.45 15.02 10.96
N ASP A 26 16.97 16.01 11.68
CA ASP A 26 18.03 15.82 12.67
C ASP A 26 17.51 14.89 13.80
N PRO A 27 18.13 13.71 14.03
CA PRO A 27 17.77 12.88 15.17
C PRO A 27 18.18 13.48 16.53
N GLY A 28 19.01 14.53 16.56
CA GLY A 28 19.70 15.01 17.75
C GLY A 28 20.80 14.03 18.20
N ASP A 29 21.34 14.23 19.41
CA ASP A 29 22.40 13.36 19.93
C ASP A 29 21.90 11.94 20.20
N LEU A 30 22.64 10.96 19.66
CA LEU A 30 22.40 9.51 19.76
C LEU A 30 23.56 8.76 20.43
N THR A 31 24.58 9.46 20.94
CA THR A 31 25.82 8.88 21.48
C THR A 31 25.51 7.90 22.62
N VAL A 32 24.67 8.30 23.57
CA VAL A 32 24.28 7.47 24.71
C VAL A 32 23.54 6.20 24.27
N GLN A 33 22.64 6.31 23.28
CA GLN A 33 21.83 5.19 22.82
C GLN A 33 22.67 4.18 22.01
N LYS A 34 23.60 4.66 21.18
CA LYS A 34 24.52 3.79 20.43
C LYS A 34 25.51 3.08 21.37
N ALA A 35 26.10 3.81 22.31
CA ALA A 35 26.98 3.23 23.33
C ALA A 35 26.26 2.17 24.19
N PHE A 36 24.98 2.40 24.51
CA PHE A 36 24.17 1.41 25.23
C PHE A 36 23.97 0.12 24.42
N ARG A 37 23.68 0.21 23.13
CA ARG A 37 23.54 -0.95 22.24
C ARG A 37 24.85 -1.75 22.13
N GLU A 38 25.98 -1.06 22.02
CA GLU A 38 27.32 -1.68 21.98
C GLU A 38 27.66 -2.36 23.30
N LYS A 39 27.44 -1.68 24.44
CA LYS A 39 27.68 -2.23 25.78
C LYS A 39 26.93 -3.53 26.03
N LEU A 40 25.69 -3.62 25.57
CA LEU A 40 24.85 -4.82 25.71
C LEU A 40 25.19 -5.93 24.71
N LYS A 41 26.13 -5.70 23.77
CA LYS A 41 26.50 -6.65 22.72
C LYS A 41 25.28 -7.16 21.95
N CYS A 42 24.34 -6.24 21.65
CA CYS A 42 23.12 -6.56 20.94
C CYS A 42 23.42 -7.12 19.54
N LYS A 43 22.58 -8.05 19.06
CA LYS A 43 22.68 -8.61 17.71
C LYS A 43 22.34 -7.54 16.65
N PRO A 44 22.84 -7.69 15.40
CA PRO A 44 22.46 -6.79 14.30
C PRO A 44 20.98 -6.92 13.95
N PHE A 45 20.38 -5.87 13.39
CA PHE A 45 18.97 -5.86 13.01
C PHE A 45 18.66 -6.89 11.92
N ARG A 46 19.63 -7.20 11.05
CA ARG A 46 19.51 -8.30 10.09
C ARG A 46 19.22 -9.64 10.78
N TRP A 47 19.84 -9.93 11.93
CA TRP A 47 19.53 -11.14 12.71
C TRP A 47 18.08 -11.11 13.20
N PHE A 48 17.62 -9.96 13.71
CA PHE A 48 16.24 -9.79 14.16
C PHE A 48 15.24 -10.05 13.02
N MET A 49 15.46 -9.45 11.85
CA MET A 49 14.61 -9.63 10.67
C MET A 49 14.62 -11.06 10.12
N LYS A 50 15.72 -11.79 10.29
CA LYS A 50 15.85 -13.16 9.78
C LYS A 50 15.33 -14.22 10.76
N GLU A 51 15.58 -14.06 12.05
CA GLU A 51 15.38 -15.11 13.05
C GLU A 51 14.17 -14.84 13.97
N VAL A 52 13.79 -13.57 14.16
CA VAL A 52 12.68 -13.18 15.05
C VAL A 52 11.45 -12.72 14.27
N ALA A 53 11.64 -11.79 13.33
CA ALA A 53 10.57 -11.20 12.50
C ALA A 53 10.59 -11.75 11.06
N PHE A 54 10.84 -13.06 10.91
CA PHE A 54 11.07 -13.71 9.62
C PHE A 54 9.85 -13.70 8.69
N ASP A 55 8.65 -13.57 9.25
CA ASP A 55 7.37 -13.53 8.54
C ASP A 55 6.98 -12.11 8.12
N LEU A 56 7.56 -11.07 8.73
CA LEU A 56 7.24 -9.67 8.42
C LEU A 56 7.41 -9.34 6.92
N PRO A 57 8.51 -9.74 6.22
CA PRO A 57 8.69 -9.45 4.80
C PRO A 57 7.66 -10.12 3.89
N LYS A 58 6.95 -11.16 4.35
CA LYS A 58 5.87 -11.81 3.59
C LYS A 58 4.68 -10.88 3.38
N TYR A 59 4.40 -10.04 4.37
CA TYR A 59 3.25 -9.11 4.36
C TYR A 59 3.67 -7.67 4.07
N TYR A 60 4.86 -7.28 4.52
CA TYR A 60 5.42 -5.93 4.37
C TYR A 60 6.84 -6.01 3.82
N PRO A 61 7.01 -6.39 2.55
CA PRO A 61 8.34 -6.53 1.96
C PRO A 61 9.06 -5.16 1.97
N PRO A 62 10.36 -5.11 2.31
CA PRO A 62 11.11 -3.86 2.31
C PRO A 62 11.06 -3.12 0.97
N VAL A 63 11.04 -3.88 -0.13
CA VAL A 63 10.77 -3.42 -1.49
C VAL A 63 9.50 -4.12 -1.98
N GLU A 64 8.45 -3.35 -2.22
CA GLU A 64 7.18 -3.90 -2.72
C GLU A 64 7.33 -4.35 -4.17
N PRO A 65 6.77 -5.52 -4.55
CA PRO A 65 6.68 -5.92 -5.94
C PRO A 65 5.87 -4.90 -6.76
N SER A 66 6.18 -4.82 -8.05
CA SER A 66 5.41 -3.98 -8.97
C SER A 66 3.94 -4.44 -9.02
N PRO A 67 2.98 -3.50 -9.17
CA PRO A 67 1.59 -3.85 -9.41
C PRO A 67 1.42 -4.74 -10.64
N LEU A 68 0.45 -5.64 -10.60
CA LEU A 68 0.11 -6.55 -11.70
C LEU A 68 -0.48 -5.81 -12.91
N ALA A 69 -1.19 -4.72 -12.66
CA ALA A 69 -1.68 -3.81 -13.69
C ALA A 69 -1.86 -2.41 -13.12
N THR A 70 -1.79 -1.39 -13.97
CA THR A 70 -2.13 -0.01 -13.58
C THR A 70 -2.85 0.70 -14.72
N GLY A 71 -3.78 1.61 -14.38
CA GLY A 71 -4.50 2.39 -15.39
C GLY A 71 -5.93 2.66 -14.99
N GLU A 72 -6.73 3.02 -15.99
CA GLU A 72 -8.19 3.09 -15.84
C GLU A 72 -8.82 1.72 -16.07
N ILE A 73 -9.99 1.50 -15.46
CA ILE A 73 -10.76 0.27 -15.66
C ILE A 73 -11.99 0.65 -16.50
N ARG A 74 -11.92 0.33 -17.79
CA ARG A 74 -12.95 0.67 -18.78
C ARG A 74 -13.86 -0.53 -19.03
N ASN A 75 -15.17 -0.30 -18.91
CA ASN A 75 -16.17 -1.28 -19.33
C ASN A 75 -16.32 -1.20 -20.86
N THR A 76 -16.07 -2.31 -21.56
CA THR A 76 -16.10 -2.35 -23.03
C THR A 76 -17.51 -2.24 -23.62
N ALA A 77 -18.55 -2.62 -22.87
CA ALA A 77 -19.92 -2.56 -23.35
C ALA A 77 -20.50 -1.14 -23.31
N SER A 78 -20.22 -0.38 -22.25
CA SER A 78 -20.72 1.00 -22.08
C SER A 78 -19.71 2.08 -22.49
N ASN A 79 -18.44 1.72 -22.70
CA ASN A 79 -17.32 2.65 -22.85
C ASN A 79 -17.18 3.66 -21.69
N LEU A 80 -17.71 3.31 -20.51
CA LEU A 80 -17.54 4.09 -19.28
C LEU A 80 -16.42 3.50 -18.42
N CYS A 81 -15.77 4.36 -17.64
CA CYS A 81 -14.70 3.98 -16.73
C CYS A 81 -15.22 3.93 -15.28
N ILE A 82 -14.65 3.03 -14.48
CA ILE A 82 -14.84 3.06 -13.02
C ILE A 82 -14.29 4.39 -12.51
N ASP A 83 -15.07 5.08 -11.68
CA ASP A 83 -14.68 6.34 -11.05
C ASP A 83 -15.14 6.36 -9.60
N THR A 84 -14.19 6.41 -8.68
CA THR A 84 -14.49 6.50 -7.25
C THR A 84 -14.93 7.89 -6.85
N ARG A 85 -14.75 8.93 -7.67
CA ARG A 85 -15.05 10.33 -7.36
C ARG A 85 -14.55 10.76 -5.98
N PHE A 86 -13.40 10.23 -5.57
CA PHE A 86 -12.79 10.47 -4.24
C PHE A 86 -13.68 10.09 -3.06
N LYS A 87 -14.65 9.20 -3.26
CA LYS A 87 -15.55 8.67 -2.23
C LYS A 87 -14.77 8.03 -1.08
N ASP A 88 -15.31 8.11 0.12
CA ASP A 88 -14.73 7.61 1.36
C ASP A 88 -15.04 6.12 1.59
N GLN A 89 -14.57 5.61 2.73
CA GLN A 89 -14.84 4.23 3.13
C GLN A 89 -16.34 3.98 3.31
N ASN A 90 -16.76 2.76 3.01
CA ASN A 90 -18.15 2.30 3.01
C ASN A 90 -19.05 2.95 1.95
N GLU A 91 -18.48 3.72 1.02
CA GLU A 91 -19.24 4.31 -0.08
C GLU A 91 -19.16 3.46 -1.36
N LYS A 92 -20.27 3.48 -2.10
CA LYS A 92 -20.37 2.92 -3.44
C LYS A 92 -19.79 3.90 -4.45
N PHE A 93 -19.19 3.37 -5.49
CA PHE A 93 -18.73 4.12 -6.65
C PHE A 93 -19.38 3.60 -7.92
N ASN A 94 -19.28 4.37 -9.00
CA ASN A 94 -20.06 4.13 -10.21
C ASN A 94 -19.20 4.28 -11.47
N LEU A 95 -19.80 3.98 -12.62
CA LEU A 95 -19.22 4.25 -13.92
C LEU A 95 -19.43 5.73 -14.30
N GLN A 96 -18.42 6.33 -14.93
CA GLN A 96 -18.43 7.70 -15.43
C GLN A 96 -17.76 7.77 -16.81
N LYS A 97 -17.93 8.89 -17.52
CA LYS A 97 -17.18 9.13 -18.75
C LYS A 97 -15.68 9.09 -18.44
N CYS A 98 -14.93 8.36 -19.25
CA CYS A 98 -13.49 8.19 -19.04
C CYS A 98 -12.77 9.54 -19.10
N THR A 99 -11.95 9.87 -18.08
CA THR A 99 -11.21 11.15 -18.03
C THR A 99 -10.30 11.32 -19.26
N LYS A 100 -9.71 10.23 -19.77
CA LYS A 100 -8.90 10.26 -20.99
C LYS A 100 -9.68 10.63 -22.26
N ASP A 101 -11.00 10.42 -22.26
CA ASP A 101 -11.87 10.68 -23.41
C ASP A 101 -12.56 12.06 -23.27
N GLY A 102 -11.96 12.97 -22.52
CA GLY A 102 -12.56 14.27 -22.18
C GLY A 102 -13.76 14.14 -21.24
N GLY A 103 -13.81 13.08 -20.42
CA GLY A 103 -14.60 13.08 -19.19
C GLY A 103 -14.02 14.11 -18.22
N GLY A 104 -14.87 14.72 -17.38
CA GLY A 104 -14.41 15.68 -16.38
C GLY A 104 -13.42 15.09 -15.35
N GLY A 105 -13.17 15.85 -14.27
CA GLY A 105 -12.35 15.38 -13.17
C GLY A 105 -12.96 14.17 -12.45
N GLY A 106 -12.10 13.32 -11.89
CA GLY A 106 -12.49 12.11 -11.17
C GLY A 106 -11.28 11.32 -10.67
N GLU A 107 -11.55 10.21 -9.99
CA GLU A 107 -10.53 9.29 -9.51
C GLU A 107 -10.67 7.97 -10.30
N GLN A 108 -10.04 7.94 -11.47
CA GLN A 108 -10.13 6.83 -12.45
C GLN A 108 -8.78 6.14 -12.69
N GLN A 109 -7.78 6.38 -11.84
CA GLN A 109 -6.46 5.75 -11.95
C GLN A 109 -6.28 4.77 -10.80
N PHE A 110 -6.26 3.48 -11.16
CA PHE A 110 -6.18 2.36 -10.24
C PHE A 110 -4.88 1.57 -10.41
N GLU A 111 -4.59 0.77 -9.41
CA GLU A 111 -3.61 -0.31 -9.47
C GLU A 111 -4.27 -1.62 -9.05
N PHE A 112 -3.90 -2.69 -9.75
CA PHE A 112 -4.11 -4.06 -9.30
C PHE A 112 -2.81 -4.49 -8.61
N SER A 113 -2.81 -4.45 -7.28
CA SER A 113 -1.58 -4.57 -6.50
C SER A 113 -1.06 -6.01 -6.44
N TRP A 114 0.15 -6.18 -5.92
CA TRP A 114 0.74 -7.50 -5.67
C TRP A 114 0.01 -8.32 -4.60
N HIS A 115 -0.81 -7.67 -3.75
CA HIS A 115 -1.73 -8.35 -2.82
C HIS A 115 -2.99 -8.91 -3.50
N LYS A 116 -3.17 -8.66 -4.80
CA LYS A 116 -4.36 -9.01 -5.59
C LYS A 116 -5.60 -8.22 -5.17
N ASP A 117 -5.42 -7.01 -4.65
CA ASP A 117 -6.47 -6.02 -4.43
C ASP A 117 -6.46 -4.95 -5.53
N ILE A 118 -7.59 -4.28 -5.72
CA ILE A 118 -7.72 -3.14 -6.64
C ILE A 118 -7.95 -1.88 -5.81
N ARG A 119 -7.16 -0.83 -6.05
CA ARG A 119 -7.24 0.43 -5.28
C ARG A 119 -6.87 1.65 -6.12
N PRO A 120 -7.33 2.86 -5.76
CA PRO A 120 -6.84 4.10 -6.36
C PRO A 120 -5.33 4.28 -6.10
N LYS A 121 -4.57 4.78 -7.09
CA LYS A 121 -3.10 4.90 -7.01
C LYS A 121 -2.55 5.71 -5.82
N ARG A 122 -3.35 6.57 -5.21
CA ARG A 122 -2.90 7.53 -4.20
C ARG A 122 -3.57 7.35 -2.83
N ARG A 123 -4.42 6.34 -2.66
CA ARG A 123 -5.22 6.15 -1.44
C ARG A 123 -5.15 4.70 -0.97
N ASN A 124 -5.16 4.52 0.35
CA ASN A 124 -5.15 3.20 0.96
C ASN A 124 -6.59 2.69 1.22
N VAL A 125 -7.43 2.72 0.19
CA VAL A 125 -8.78 2.14 0.18
C VAL A 125 -8.90 1.18 -1.00
N CYS A 126 -9.44 0.00 -0.75
CA CYS A 126 -9.52 -1.10 -1.69
C CYS A 126 -10.96 -1.34 -2.11
N PHE A 127 -11.12 -1.90 -3.30
CA PHE A 127 -12.40 -2.45 -3.73
C PHE A 127 -12.76 -3.62 -2.82
N ASP A 128 -14.00 -3.62 -2.36
CA ASP A 128 -14.50 -4.60 -1.40
C ASP A 128 -15.86 -5.13 -1.85
N ALA A 129 -15.96 -6.45 -2.01
CA ALA A 129 -17.18 -7.15 -2.34
C ALA A 129 -17.68 -7.92 -1.11
N SER A 130 -18.26 -7.19 -0.15
CA SER A 130 -18.61 -7.73 1.18
C SER A 130 -19.79 -8.72 1.18
N SER A 131 -20.54 -8.83 0.08
CA SER A 131 -21.70 -9.71 -0.06
C SER A 131 -21.65 -10.47 -1.37
N SER A 132 -21.93 -11.78 -1.30
CA SER A 132 -22.09 -12.66 -2.46
C SER A 132 -23.51 -12.65 -3.06
N ALA A 133 -24.45 -11.90 -2.46
CA ALA A 133 -25.79 -11.81 -2.99
C ALA A 133 -25.79 -11.17 -4.40
N PRO A 134 -26.64 -11.64 -5.33
CA PRO A 134 -26.69 -11.09 -6.68
C PRO A 134 -26.87 -9.57 -6.68
N LYS A 135 -26.13 -8.90 -7.57
CA LYS A 135 -26.14 -7.43 -7.72
C LYS A 135 -25.65 -6.66 -6.48
N SER A 136 -24.98 -7.32 -5.53
CA SER A 136 -24.26 -6.62 -4.46
C SER A 136 -23.21 -5.70 -5.07
N PRO A 137 -23.15 -4.42 -4.66
CA PRO A 137 -22.20 -3.49 -5.21
C PRO A 137 -20.80 -3.75 -4.65
N VAL A 138 -19.79 -3.33 -5.41
CA VAL A 138 -18.43 -3.14 -4.88
C VAL A 138 -18.38 -1.78 -4.19
N ILE A 139 -17.79 -1.74 -3.00
CA ILE A 139 -17.61 -0.52 -2.21
C ILE A 139 -16.12 -0.24 -2.01
N LEU A 140 -15.80 0.94 -1.47
CA LEU A 140 -14.47 1.22 -0.94
C LEU A 140 -14.40 0.82 0.53
N PHE A 141 -13.36 0.08 0.91
CA PHE A 141 -13.08 -0.25 2.30
C PHE A 141 -11.59 -0.11 2.60
N SER A 142 -11.19 -0.07 3.87
CA SER A 142 -9.77 -0.04 4.25
C SER A 142 -9.03 -1.25 3.67
N CYS A 143 -7.92 -1.02 2.97
CA CYS A 143 -7.10 -2.12 2.45
C CYS A 143 -6.49 -2.91 3.60
N HIS A 144 -6.73 -4.21 3.64
CA HIS A 144 -6.20 -5.06 4.71
C HIS A 144 -5.16 -6.10 4.25
N GLY A 145 -4.96 -6.30 2.93
CA GLY A 145 -3.94 -7.22 2.41
C GLY A 145 -4.17 -8.72 2.72
N MET A 146 -5.26 -9.05 3.42
CA MET A 146 -5.65 -10.41 3.80
C MET A 146 -6.43 -11.17 2.72
N GLN A 147 -6.52 -10.62 1.49
CA GLN A 147 -7.35 -11.17 0.42
C GLN A 147 -8.85 -11.14 0.76
N GLY A 148 -9.54 -12.29 0.77
CA GLY A 148 -10.98 -12.37 1.09
C GLY A 148 -11.87 -11.61 0.10
N ASN A 149 -12.76 -10.79 0.62
CA ASN A 149 -13.64 -9.86 -0.10
C ASN A 149 -12.91 -8.75 -0.88
N GLN A 150 -11.60 -8.59 -0.66
CA GLN A 150 -10.75 -7.66 -1.42
C GLN A 150 -9.87 -8.35 -2.47
N ARG A 151 -10.02 -9.66 -2.67
CA ARG A 151 -9.25 -10.40 -3.67
C ARG A 151 -9.94 -10.38 -5.04
N PHE A 152 -9.23 -9.88 -6.04
CA PHE A 152 -9.65 -9.89 -7.43
C PHE A 152 -8.75 -10.78 -8.29
N LYS A 153 -9.28 -11.19 -9.45
CA LYS A 153 -8.54 -11.91 -10.49
C LYS A 153 -8.77 -11.18 -11.82
N TYR A 154 -7.70 -10.81 -12.49
CA TYR A 154 -7.75 -10.29 -13.85
C TYR A 154 -7.19 -11.36 -14.79
N ASN A 155 -8.06 -11.92 -15.63
CA ASN A 155 -7.65 -12.88 -16.67
C ASN A 155 -7.41 -12.07 -17.95
N VAL A 156 -6.19 -12.15 -18.45
CA VAL A 156 -5.80 -11.65 -19.78
C VAL A 156 -5.97 -12.77 -20.79
#